data_AF-A0AAU7ZH45-F1
#
_entry.id   AF-A0AAU7ZH45-F1
#
_cell.length_a   1.000
_cell.length_b   1.000
_cell.length_c   1.000
_cell.angle_alpha   90.00
_cell.angle_beta   90.00
_cell.angle_gamma   90.00
#
_symmetry.space_group_name_H-M   'P 1'
#
loop_
_entity.id
_entity.type
_entity.pdbx_description
1 polymer ?
#
loop_
_entity_poly.entity_id
_entity_poly.type
_entity_poly.pdbx_seq_one_letter_code
_entity_poly.pdbx_strand_id
1 'polypeptide(L)'
;MNNNVEPIGEELCIFSPYAPKPGMLAAMARPERLEEIKELETSGLKIVWKVRGIISDSVPLSGEILEALNRPAHNLLFLNEDPLTIYLHAGGKRAVYYDFVGDEKHNLQYIEVQVESRLPSVALLLARRPLNAMLDVIARNFNLPLTLQRLELISPKDDGALISQALLPTNTKIVAGPLGGIVQAVPFAPYDAIYREALTSSSPFYRLLCAARMYEGTNTIRKWMKERCVERGIQDKLPSDPPVTQEELKEFGFAPEIIQGVKTTQDLFHKLKDMRDAIAHFLIERETGDVHVYLAEGVELERYATAAVALLHYAHNALESLRRFYTNKLESHRGMVLPMVQNRHEFIVRASDLGYE
;
A
#
# COMPACT_ATOMS: atom_id res chain seq x y z
N MET A 1 12.33 16.85 9.96
CA MET A 1 12.53 15.40 9.71
C MET A 1 13.95 15.03 10.15
N ASN A 2 14.23 13.77 10.52
CA ASN A 2 15.61 13.35 10.82
C ASN A 2 16.45 13.37 9.52
N ASN A 3 17.70 13.84 9.61
CA ASN A 3 18.61 14.20 8.52
C ASN A 3 19.13 13.04 7.63
N ASN A 4 18.43 11.92 7.54
CA ASN A 4 18.88 10.80 6.72
C ASN A 4 18.00 10.70 5.47
N VAL A 5 18.45 11.33 4.38
CA VAL A 5 17.83 11.24 3.06
C VAL A 5 18.57 10.16 2.29
N GLU A 6 17.89 9.07 1.95
CA GLU A 6 18.47 8.02 1.09
C GLU A 6 18.14 8.29 -0.39
N PRO A 7 19.13 8.24 -1.29
CA PRO A 7 18.89 8.36 -2.72
C PRO A 7 18.35 7.03 -3.29
N ILE A 8 17.33 7.11 -4.16
CA ILE A 8 16.98 6.02 -5.08
C ILE A 8 17.56 6.37 -6.45
N GLY A 9 18.64 5.68 -6.83
CA GLY A 9 19.38 6.04 -8.03
C GLY A 9 19.96 7.46 -7.93
N GLU A 10 20.14 8.12 -9.07
CA GLU A 10 20.70 9.48 -9.12
C GLU A 10 19.63 10.58 -9.12
N GLU A 11 18.34 10.23 -9.15
CA GLU A 11 17.27 11.16 -9.56
C GLU A 11 16.24 11.48 -8.47
N LEU A 12 16.14 10.69 -7.39
CA LEU A 12 15.18 10.92 -6.31
C LEU A 12 15.78 10.72 -4.92
N CYS A 13 15.28 11.53 -4.00
CA CYS A 13 15.59 11.51 -2.58
C CYS A 13 14.32 11.24 -1.78
N ILE A 14 14.37 10.29 -0.84
CA ILE A 14 13.22 9.94 -0.01
C ILE A 14 13.33 10.61 1.36
N PHE A 15 12.21 11.20 1.79
CA PHE A 15 12.10 11.91 3.07
C PHE A 15 11.36 11.09 4.13
N SER A 16 10.40 10.29 3.70
CA SER A 16 9.60 9.47 4.59
C SER A 16 8.97 8.33 3.80
N PRO A 17 8.97 7.08 4.31
CA PRO A 17 9.75 6.64 5.47
C PRO A 17 11.25 6.55 5.13
N TYR A 18 12.09 6.43 6.17
CA TYR A 18 13.56 6.43 6.02
C TYR A 18 14.08 5.23 5.20
N ALA A 19 13.54 4.02 5.44
CA ALA A 19 13.90 2.80 4.73
C ALA A 19 12.66 2.23 4.03
N PRO A 20 12.28 2.81 2.89
CA PRO A 20 11.02 2.51 2.26
C PRO A 20 10.98 1.10 1.71
N LYS A 21 9.83 0.47 1.90
CA LYS A 21 9.52 -0.84 1.35
C LYS A 21 8.38 -0.70 0.34
N PRO A 22 8.33 -1.58 -0.66
CA PRO A 22 7.25 -1.56 -1.64
C PRO A 22 5.86 -1.61 -0.99
N GLY A 23 4.90 -0.86 -1.55
CA GLY A 23 3.56 -0.69 -1.01
C GLY A 23 3.44 0.34 0.12
N MET A 24 4.52 1.00 0.55
CA MET A 24 4.41 2.14 1.47
C MET A 24 4.01 3.41 0.73
N LEU A 25 3.39 4.35 1.45
CA LEU A 25 3.34 5.74 1.00
C LEU A 25 4.69 6.38 1.28
N ALA A 26 5.28 6.99 0.26
CA ALA A 26 6.57 7.66 0.38
C ALA A 26 6.49 9.11 -0.09
N ALA A 27 7.14 10.01 0.64
CA ALA A 27 7.39 11.39 0.25
C ALA A 27 8.80 11.50 -0.34
N MET A 28 8.88 12.03 -1.56
CA MET A 28 10.08 12.03 -2.40
C MET A 28 10.28 13.39 -3.05
N ALA A 29 11.51 13.81 -3.28
CA ALA A 29 11.83 14.98 -4.09
C ALA A 29 13.03 14.72 -5.00
N ARG A 30 13.18 15.56 -6.02
CA ARG A 30 14.41 15.58 -6.84
C ARG A 30 15.57 16.17 -6.02
N PRO A 31 16.82 15.70 -6.21
CA PRO A 31 17.99 16.22 -5.50
C PRO A 31 18.15 17.75 -5.58
N GLU A 32 17.81 18.35 -6.73
CA GLU A 32 17.85 19.80 -6.95
C GLU A 32 16.90 20.60 -6.04
N ARG A 33 15.89 19.97 -5.44
CA ARG A 33 14.92 20.59 -4.53
C ARG A 33 15.33 20.55 -3.07
N LEU A 34 16.39 19.80 -2.71
CA LEU A 34 16.75 19.57 -1.30
C LEU A 34 17.09 20.86 -0.55
N GLU A 35 17.86 21.75 -1.18
CA GLU A 35 18.26 23.01 -0.55
C GLU A 35 17.05 23.93 -0.33
N GLU A 36 16.14 24.00 -1.31
CA GLU A 36 14.89 24.73 -1.17
C GLU A 36 14.03 24.17 -0.02
N ILE A 37 13.89 22.85 0.09
CA ILE A 37 13.13 22.20 1.16
C ILE A 37 13.74 22.56 2.52
N LYS A 38 15.07 22.45 2.67
CA LYS A 38 15.77 22.80 3.91
C LYS A 38 15.61 24.27 4.27
N GLU A 39 15.73 25.17 3.31
CA GLU A 39 15.51 26.61 3.52
C GLU A 39 14.10 26.89 4.05
N LEU A 40 13.09 26.28 3.42
CA LEU A 40 11.69 26.46 3.81
C LEU A 40 11.42 25.88 5.21
N GLU A 41 11.95 24.70 5.53
CA GLU A 41 11.85 24.11 6.87
C GLU A 41 12.55 24.95 7.94
N THR A 42 13.75 25.47 7.64
CA THR A 42 14.55 26.26 8.58
C THR A 42 13.95 27.64 8.82
N SER A 43 13.26 28.21 7.83
CA SER A 43 12.62 29.52 7.95
C SER A 43 11.56 29.56 9.06
N GLY A 44 10.89 28.42 9.33
CA GLY A 44 9.80 28.32 10.30
C GLY A 44 8.58 29.20 9.98
N LEU A 45 8.53 29.81 8.79
CA LEU A 45 7.47 30.71 8.37
C LEU A 45 6.19 29.93 8.10
N LYS A 46 5.04 30.54 8.43
CA LYS A 46 3.76 30.02 7.98
C LYS A 46 3.60 30.34 6.50
N ILE A 47 3.41 29.31 5.70
CA ILE A 47 3.24 29.41 4.24
C ILE A 47 1.88 28.80 3.89
N VAL A 48 1.17 29.45 2.97
CA VAL A 48 0.01 28.84 2.29
C VAL A 48 0.55 28.07 1.11
N TRP A 49 0.52 26.75 1.22
CA TRP A 49 1.01 25.83 0.22
C TRP A 49 -0.10 25.48 -0.76
N LYS A 50 0.26 25.38 -2.04
CA LYS A 50 -0.56 24.69 -3.04
C LYS A 50 -0.20 23.21 -3.05
N VAL A 51 -1.20 22.35 -3.03
CA VAL A 51 -1.03 20.91 -3.17
C VAL A 51 -1.93 20.41 -4.28
N ARG A 52 -1.32 19.72 -5.26
CA ARG A 52 -2.03 19.07 -6.36
C ARG A 52 -2.27 17.60 -6.03
N GLY A 53 -3.52 17.18 -6.01
CA GLY A 53 -3.90 15.77 -6.02
C GLY A 53 -4.06 15.30 -7.45
N ILE A 54 -3.14 14.46 -7.92
CA ILE A 54 -3.21 13.89 -9.27
C ILE A 54 -4.27 12.80 -9.29
N ILE A 55 -5.29 12.96 -10.15
CA ILE A 55 -6.51 12.14 -10.12
C ILE A 55 -6.46 11.05 -11.18
N SER A 56 -6.77 9.81 -10.78
CA SER A 56 -6.81 8.67 -11.67
C SER A 56 -7.93 7.70 -11.27
N ASP A 57 -8.20 6.70 -12.08
CA ASP A 57 -9.00 5.52 -11.73
C ASP A 57 -8.16 4.41 -11.06
N SER A 58 -6.84 4.56 -11.06
CA SER A 58 -5.89 3.55 -10.60
C SER A 58 -4.58 4.14 -10.10
N VAL A 59 -3.89 3.40 -9.22
CA VAL A 59 -2.55 3.72 -8.73
C VAL A 59 -1.56 2.73 -9.36
N PRO A 60 -0.41 3.16 -9.90
CA PRO A 60 0.59 2.24 -10.43
C PRO A 60 1.21 1.39 -9.31
N LEU A 61 1.00 0.07 -9.38
CA LEU A 61 1.52 -0.90 -8.39
C LEU A 61 2.79 -1.63 -8.85
N SER A 62 3.25 -1.37 -10.07
CA SER A 62 4.45 -1.95 -10.67
C SER A 62 5.14 -0.92 -11.56
N GLY A 63 6.44 -1.09 -11.76
CA GLY A 63 7.30 -0.20 -12.55
C GLY A 63 8.31 0.56 -11.69
N GLU A 64 9.19 1.29 -12.36
CA GLU A 64 10.15 2.18 -11.69
C GLU A 64 9.42 3.35 -11.02
N ILE A 65 9.94 3.83 -9.89
CA ILE A 65 9.29 4.90 -9.11
C ILE A 65 9.15 6.19 -9.93
N LEU A 66 10.17 6.54 -10.70
CA LEU A 66 10.15 7.70 -11.60
C LEU A 66 9.06 7.59 -12.66
N GLU A 67 8.89 6.41 -13.26
CA GLU A 67 7.82 6.17 -14.22
C GLU A 67 6.45 6.29 -13.55
N ALA A 68 6.30 5.78 -12.33
CA ALA A 68 5.07 5.91 -11.56
C ALA A 68 4.73 7.37 -11.20
N LEU A 69 5.75 8.19 -10.88
CA LEU A 69 5.58 9.62 -10.63
C LEU A 69 5.29 10.41 -11.91
N ASN A 70 5.88 10.03 -13.04
CA ASN A 70 5.63 10.72 -14.32
C ASN A 70 4.38 10.21 -15.04
N ARG A 71 3.75 9.13 -14.55
CA ARG A 71 2.55 8.58 -15.18
C ARG A 71 1.43 9.62 -15.15
N PRO A 72 0.84 9.95 -16.31
CA PRO A 72 -0.22 10.94 -16.38
C PRO A 72 -1.48 10.43 -15.68
N ALA A 73 -2.33 11.37 -15.28
CA ALA A 73 -3.69 11.11 -14.82
C ALA A 73 -4.46 10.29 -15.86
N HIS A 74 -5.27 9.35 -15.40
CA HIS A 74 -6.16 8.56 -16.25
C HIS A 74 -7.55 8.49 -15.63
N ASN A 75 -8.49 9.24 -16.19
CA ASN A 75 -9.89 9.23 -15.79
C ASN A 75 -10.77 9.73 -16.96
N LEU A 76 -12.09 9.69 -16.78
CA LEU A 76 -13.09 10.10 -17.77
C LEU A 76 -13.86 11.36 -17.34
N LEU A 77 -13.27 12.21 -16.51
CA LEU A 77 -13.90 13.45 -16.05
C LEU A 77 -13.38 14.61 -16.91
N PHE A 78 -14.27 15.16 -17.74
CA PHE A 78 -13.96 16.30 -18.60
C PHE A 78 -14.51 17.59 -18.01
N LEU A 79 -13.67 18.62 -17.97
CA LEU A 79 -14.00 19.94 -17.50
C LEU A 79 -14.61 20.78 -18.62
N ASN A 80 -15.56 21.63 -18.26
CA ASN A 80 -16.17 22.60 -19.15
C ASN A 80 -15.54 24.00 -19.01
N GLU A 81 -14.72 24.19 -17.99
CA GLU A 81 -13.95 25.39 -17.66
C GLU A 81 -12.62 24.95 -17.07
N ASP A 82 -11.54 25.71 -17.30
CA ASP A 82 -10.20 25.37 -16.81
C ASP A 82 -9.45 26.62 -16.32
N PRO A 83 -9.16 26.74 -15.00
CA PRO A 83 -9.58 25.82 -13.94
C PRO A 83 -11.08 25.92 -13.65
N LEU A 84 -11.71 24.80 -13.30
CA LEU A 84 -13.05 24.79 -12.70
C LEU A 84 -12.92 24.91 -11.18
N THR A 85 -13.21 26.10 -10.65
CA THR A 85 -13.16 26.37 -9.21
C THR A 85 -14.48 25.99 -8.53
N ILE A 86 -14.43 25.11 -7.54
CA ILE A 86 -15.59 24.72 -6.72
C ILE A 86 -15.24 24.75 -5.24
N TYR A 87 -16.24 24.66 -4.37
CA TYR A 87 -16.02 24.57 -2.93
C TYR A 87 -16.88 23.50 -2.27
N LEU A 88 -16.36 22.88 -1.21
CA LEU A 88 -17.15 22.10 -0.27
C LEU A 88 -17.36 22.89 1.01
N HIS A 89 -18.63 23.03 1.39
CA HIS A 89 -19.04 23.81 2.56
C HIS A 89 -19.54 22.89 3.68
N ALA A 90 -18.86 22.93 4.83
CA ALA A 90 -19.22 22.14 6.02
C ALA A 90 -20.04 22.95 7.06
N GLY A 91 -20.56 24.12 6.66
CA GLY A 91 -21.33 25.02 7.54
C GLY A 91 -20.50 26.17 8.11
N GLY A 92 -21.16 27.28 8.43
CA GLY A 92 -20.50 28.48 8.97
C GLY A 92 -19.47 29.09 8.02
N LYS A 93 -18.23 29.30 8.49
CA LYS A 93 -17.10 29.80 7.67
C LYS A 93 -16.20 28.68 7.12
N ARG A 94 -16.65 27.43 7.18
CA ARG A 94 -15.85 26.26 6.81
C ARG A 94 -16.13 25.88 5.37
N ALA A 95 -15.57 26.66 4.45
CA ALA A 95 -15.52 26.33 3.03
C ALA A 95 -14.07 25.99 2.66
N VAL A 96 -13.89 24.90 1.91
CA VAL A 96 -12.61 24.60 1.26
C VAL A 96 -12.82 24.76 -0.24
N TYR A 97 -11.99 25.58 -0.87
CA TYR A 97 -11.98 25.76 -2.33
C TYR A 97 -11.04 24.75 -2.97
N TYR A 98 -11.39 24.37 -4.19
CA TYR A 98 -10.70 23.40 -5.01
C TYR A 98 -10.67 23.92 -6.44
N ASP A 99 -9.50 23.85 -7.06
CA ASP A 99 -9.35 24.16 -8.48
C ASP A 99 -9.13 22.86 -9.25
N PHE A 100 -10.07 22.53 -10.13
CA PHE A 100 -9.98 21.37 -11.00
C PHE A 100 -9.28 21.81 -12.27
N VAL A 101 -8.15 21.18 -12.59
CA VAL A 101 -7.32 21.58 -13.72
C VAL A 101 -7.26 20.47 -14.76
N GLY A 102 -7.56 20.84 -16.00
CA GLY A 102 -7.62 19.94 -17.13
C GLY A 102 -6.30 19.84 -17.90
N ASP A 103 -6.22 18.88 -18.81
CA ASP A 103 -5.24 18.87 -19.89
C ASP A 103 -5.73 19.71 -21.09
N GLU A 104 -4.97 19.72 -22.17
CA GLU A 104 -5.34 20.40 -23.43
C GLU A 104 -6.67 19.91 -24.04
N LYS A 105 -7.16 18.73 -23.63
CA LYS A 105 -8.44 18.14 -24.05
C LYS A 105 -9.52 18.28 -22.96
N HIS A 106 -9.26 19.13 -21.96
CA HIS A 106 -10.08 19.33 -20.77
C HIS A 106 -10.28 18.08 -19.91
N ASN A 107 -9.47 17.02 -20.08
CA ASN A 107 -9.52 15.87 -19.18
C ASN A 107 -8.89 16.24 -17.84
N LEU A 108 -9.56 15.97 -16.71
CA LEU A 108 -9.07 16.32 -15.38
C LEU A 108 -7.70 15.69 -15.13
N GLN A 109 -6.69 16.52 -14.88
CA GLN A 109 -5.36 16.05 -14.47
C GLN A 109 -5.22 16.03 -12.96
N TYR A 110 -5.59 17.13 -12.31
CA TYR A 110 -5.42 17.27 -10.88
C TYR A 110 -6.45 18.18 -10.24
N ILE A 111 -6.61 18.02 -8.93
CA ILE A 111 -7.37 18.93 -8.07
C ILE A 111 -6.36 19.64 -7.18
N GLU A 112 -6.33 20.96 -7.21
CA GLU A 112 -5.50 21.78 -6.34
C GLU A 112 -6.28 22.19 -5.08
N VAL A 113 -5.60 22.16 -3.93
CA VAL A 113 -6.09 22.70 -2.67
C VAL A 113 -4.99 23.50 -1.98
N GLN A 114 -5.39 24.53 -1.23
CA GLN A 114 -4.48 25.34 -0.44
C GLN A 114 -4.52 24.97 1.04
N VAL A 115 -3.36 24.86 1.67
CA VAL A 115 -3.21 24.52 3.09
C VAL A 115 -2.15 25.38 3.76
N GLU A 116 -2.41 25.88 4.97
CA GLU A 116 -1.41 26.62 5.75
C GLU A 116 -0.58 25.65 6.60
N SER A 117 0.75 25.73 6.50
CA SER A 117 1.67 24.99 7.36
C SER A 117 3.03 25.68 7.45
N ARG A 118 3.77 25.40 8.54
CA ARG A 118 5.19 25.76 8.67
C ARG A 118 6.14 24.73 8.05
N LEU A 119 5.69 23.49 7.91
CA LEU A 119 6.52 22.39 7.42
C LEU A 119 5.91 21.82 6.12
N PRO A 120 6.73 21.59 5.08
CA PRO A 120 6.31 20.94 3.83
C PRO A 120 5.63 19.58 4.06
N SER A 121 6.19 18.76 4.96
CA SER A 121 5.68 17.44 5.31
C SER A 121 4.25 17.48 5.88
N VAL A 122 3.95 18.48 6.70
CA VAL A 122 2.62 18.67 7.28
C VAL A 122 1.62 19.17 6.24
N ALA A 123 2.06 19.96 5.24
CA ALA A 123 1.18 20.43 4.17
C ALA A 123 0.57 19.26 3.36
N LEU A 124 1.38 18.26 3.00
CA LEU A 124 0.90 17.07 2.30
C LEU A 124 -0.14 16.28 3.13
N LEU A 125 0.11 16.10 4.42
CA LEU A 125 -0.81 15.44 5.35
C LEU A 125 -2.14 16.18 5.46
N LEU A 126 -2.09 17.52 5.57
CA LEU A 126 -3.26 18.39 5.68
C LEU A 126 -4.10 18.38 4.40
N ALA A 127 -3.47 18.38 3.22
CA ALA A 127 -4.15 18.44 1.94
C ALA A 127 -4.88 17.14 1.57
N ARG A 128 -4.43 15.99 2.09
CA ARG A 128 -5.03 14.69 1.76
C ARG A 128 -6.48 14.57 2.20
N ARG A 129 -6.83 15.06 3.39
CA ARG A 129 -8.21 15.02 3.92
C ARG A 129 -9.21 15.79 3.03
N PRO A 130 -9.02 17.08 2.70
CA PRO A 130 -9.94 17.80 1.83
C PRO A 130 -10.00 17.22 0.43
N LEU A 131 -8.88 16.74 -0.14
CA LEU A 131 -8.88 16.08 -1.45
C LEU A 131 -9.73 14.81 -1.44
N ASN A 132 -9.54 13.92 -0.46
CA ASN A 132 -10.37 12.72 -0.33
C ASN A 132 -11.85 13.08 -0.11
N ALA A 133 -12.15 14.09 0.72
CA ALA A 133 -13.53 14.53 0.93
C ALA A 133 -14.19 15.02 -0.38
N MET A 134 -13.42 15.65 -1.28
CA MET A 134 -13.91 16.01 -2.61
C MET A 134 -14.19 14.76 -3.45
N LEU A 135 -13.26 13.81 -3.48
CA LEU A 135 -13.47 12.54 -4.20
C LEU A 135 -14.67 11.77 -3.65
N ASP A 136 -14.91 11.76 -2.34
CA ASP A 136 -16.08 11.14 -1.71
C ASP A 136 -17.39 11.78 -2.21
N VAL A 137 -17.44 13.11 -2.30
CA VAL A 137 -18.61 13.84 -2.82
C VAL A 137 -18.84 13.55 -4.30
N ILE A 138 -17.76 13.49 -5.11
CA ILE A 138 -17.84 13.13 -6.53
C ILE A 138 -18.36 11.69 -6.67
N ALA A 139 -17.80 10.74 -5.93
CA ALA A 139 -18.22 9.34 -5.95
C ALA A 139 -19.69 9.21 -5.56
N ARG A 140 -20.15 9.92 -4.52
CA ARG A 140 -21.55 9.93 -4.10
C ARG A 140 -22.48 10.50 -5.17
N ASN A 141 -22.10 11.60 -5.81
CA ASN A 141 -22.99 12.33 -6.73
C ASN A 141 -22.99 11.75 -8.15
N PHE A 142 -21.86 11.17 -8.59
CA PHE A 142 -21.64 10.78 -9.99
C PHE A 142 -21.20 9.32 -10.17
N ASN A 143 -20.97 8.57 -9.08
CA ASN A 143 -20.51 7.18 -9.11
C ASN A 143 -19.21 6.98 -9.93
N LEU A 144 -18.29 7.95 -9.85
CA LEU A 144 -16.99 7.88 -10.52
C LEU A 144 -15.93 7.28 -9.57
N PRO A 145 -15.23 6.21 -9.98
CA PRO A 145 -14.23 5.54 -9.14
C PRO A 145 -12.88 6.26 -9.19
N LEU A 146 -12.83 7.50 -8.72
CA LEU A 146 -11.62 8.32 -8.72
C LEU A 146 -10.78 8.06 -7.46
N THR A 147 -9.46 8.11 -7.62
CA THR A 147 -8.48 7.98 -6.56
C THR A 147 -7.32 8.95 -6.73
N LEU A 148 -6.61 9.22 -5.64
CA LEU A 148 -5.36 9.97 -5.64
C LEU A 148 -4.22 9.05 -6.08
N GLN A 149 -3.69 9.27 -7.29
CA GLN A 149 -2.50 8.57 -7.77
C GLN A 149 -1.26 9.01 -6.98
N ARG A 150 -1.12 10.33 -6.79
CA ARG A 150 -0.06 10.96 -6.00
C ARG A 150 -0.50 12.36 -5.56
N LEU A 151 0.20 12.90 -4.57
CA LEU A 151 0.13 14.30 -4.18
C LEU A 151 1.42 15.02 -4.56
N GLU A 152 1.32 16.25 -5.03
CA GLU A 152 2.46 17.11 -5.31
C GLU A 152 2.33 18.38 -4.49
N LEU A 153 3.29 18.62 -3.59
CA LEU A 153 3.47 19.90 -2.94
C LEU A 153 4.19 20.82 -3.90
N ILE A 154 3.64 22.00 -4.14
CA ILE A 154 4.15 22.92 -5.16
C ILE A 154 5.11 23.93 -4.55
N SER A 155 6.23 24.17 -5.24
CA SER A 155 7.23 25.15 -4.86
C SER A 155 6.64 26.56 -4.94
N PRO A 156 6.81 27.39 -3.88
CA PRO A 156 6.43 28.79 -3.94
C PRO A 156 7.36 29.63 -4.84
N LYS A 157 8.52 29.09 -5.25
CA LYS A 157 9.51 29.82 -6.06
C LYS A 157 9.23 29.74 -7.55
N ASP A 158 8.81 28.56 -8.05
CA ASP A 158 8.68 28.31 -9.49
C ASP A 158 7.44 27.51 -9.92
N ASP A 159 6.51 27.23 -8.99
CA ASP A 159 5.28 26.47 -9.24
C ASP A 159 5.50 25.02 -9.72
N GLY A 160 6.73 24.52 -9.63
CA GLY A 160 7.09 23.12 -9.88
C GLY A 160 6.85 22.22 -8.67
N ALA A 161 6.82 20.90 -8.89
CA ALA A 161 6.67 19.94 -7.79
C ALA A 161 7.92 19.95 -6.88
N LEU A 162 7.72 20.38 -5.63
CA LEU A 162 8.74 20.41 -4.59
C LEU A 162 8.90 19.02 -3.94
N ILE A 163 7.78 18.41 -3.53
CA ILE A 163 7.72 17.08 -2.92
C ILE A 163 6.55 16.31 -3.54
N SER A 164 6.79 15.08 -3.97
CA SER A 164 5.76 14.14 -4.42
C SER A 164 5.53 13.06 -3.37
N GLN A 165 4.26 12.82 -3.02
CA GLN A 165 3.86 11.69 -2.18
C GLN A 165 3.09 10.66 -3.00
N ALA A 166 3.60 9.43 -3.09
CA ALA A 166 2.97 8.36 -3.86
C ALA A 166 3.13 6.99 -3.16
N LEU A 167 2.30 6.02 -3.58
CA LEU A 167 2.47 4.63 -3.20
C LEU A 167 3.67 4.03 -3.96
N LEU A 168 4.57 3.36 -3.25
CA LEU A 168 5.72 2.72 -3.86
C LEU A 168 5.31 1.45 -4.61
N PRO A 169 5.67 1.30 -5.90
CA PRO A 169 5.41 0.09 -6.67
C PRO A 169 6.05 -1.17 -6.06
N THR A 170 5.38 -2.31 -6.17
CA THR A 170 5.79 -3.61 -5.60
C THR A 170 7.02 -4.21 -6.29
N ASN A 171 7.14 -4.02 -7.61
CA ASN A 171 8.20 -4.62 -8.40
C ASN A 171 8.46 -3.79 -9.66
N THR A 172 9.71 -3.71 -10.09
CA THR A 172 10.13 -2.92 -11.25
C THR A 172 10.20 -3.76 -12.54
N LYS A 173 10.67 -5.01 -12.45
CA LYS A 173 10.80 -5.89 -13.62
C LYS A 173 10.92 -7.37 -13.24
N ILE A 174 10.16 -8.22 -13.91
CA ILE A 174 10.36 -9.67 -13.89
C ILE A 174 10.68 -10.11 -15.31
N VAL A 175 11.80 -10.80 -15.50
CA VAL A 175 12.13 -11.49 -16.75
C VAL A 175 11.73 -12.95 -16.61
N ALA A 176 10.70 -13.37 -17.33
CA ALA A 176 10.32 -14.78 -17.41
C ALA A 176 11.15 -15.46 -18.51
N GLY A 177 11.99 -16.44 -18.13
CA GLY A 177 12.73 -17.32 -19.04
C GLY A 177 12.04 -18.67 -19.21
N PRO A 178 12.62 -19.69 -19.87
CA PRO A 178 11.95 -20.97 -20.08
C PRO A 178 11.67 -21.65 -18.72
N LEU A 179 10.47 -21.44 -18.21
CA LEU A 179 9.90 -22.11 -17.06
C LEU A 179 9.32 -23.43 -17.58
N GLY A 180 9.90 -24.57 -17.21
CA GLY A 180 9.31 -25.87 -17.57
C GLY A 180 7.88 -25.96 -17.04
N GLY A 181 7.74 -25.88 -15.71
CA GLY A 181 6.46 -25.76 -15.03
C GLY A 181 6.67 -25.27 -13.60
N ILE A 182 5.65 -24.69 -12.99
CA ILE A 182 5.65 -24.27 -11.59
C ILE A 182 4.77 -25.26 -10.82
N VAL A 183 5.36 -25.98 -9.88
CA VAL A 183 4.62 -26.88 -9.00
C VAL A 183 3.87 -26.03 -7.97
N GLN A 184 2.55 -26.13 -7.98
CA GLN A 184 1.72 -25.47 -6.98
C GLN A 184 1.66 -26.33 -5.72
N ALA A 185 2.06 -25.77 -4.57
CA ALA A 185 1.76 -26.35 -3.28
C ALA A 185 0.27 -26.19 -2.98
N VAL A 186 -0.57 -27.09 -3.51
CA VAL A 186 -2.05 -26.99 -3.52
C VAL A 186 -2.67 -26.53 -2.18
N PRO A 187 -2.25 -27.04 -1.00
CA PRO A 187 -2.80 -26.59 0.28
C PRO A 187 -2.61 -25.08 0.57
N PHE A 188 -1.64 -24.45 -0.10
CA PHE A 188 -1.32 -23.03 0.03
C PHE A 188 -2.04 -22.14 -0.99
N ALA A 189 -2.74 -22.71 -1.98
CA ALA A 189 -3.39 -21.95 -3.05
C ALA A 189 -4.37 -20.84 -2.55
N PRO A 190 -5.19 -21.04 -1.50
CA PRO A 190 -6.04 -19.98 -0.97
C PRO A 190 -5.24 -18.79 -0.42
N TYR A 191 -4.05 -19.06 0.12
CA TYR A 191 -3.17 -18.04 0.68
C TYR A 191 -2.46 -17.25 -0.41
N ASP A 192 -2.06 -17.92 -1.51
CA ASP A 192 -1.54 -17.26 -2.71
C ASP A 192 -2.57 -16.32 -3.32
N ALA A 193 -3.84 -16.72 -3.33
CA ALA A 193 -4.94 -15.85 -3.77
C ALA A 193 -5.04 -14.59 -2.90
N ILE A 194 -5.06 -14.73 -1.57
CA ILE A 194 -5.10 -13.58 -0.65
C ILE A 194 -3.87 -12.69 -0.79
N TYR A 195 -2.68 -13.29 -0.95
CA TYR A 195 -1.45 -12.54 -1.15
C TYR A 195 -1.50 -11.71 -2.43
N ARG A 196 -1.99 -12.30 -3.52
CA ARG A 196 -2.21 -11.58 -4.78
C ARG A 196 -3.18 -10.41 -4.60
N GLU A 197 -4.31 -10.62 -3.92
CA GLU A 197 -5.28 -9.54 -3.62
C GLU A 197 -4.62 -8.38 -2.85
N ALA A 198 -3.72 -8.69 -1.91
CA ALA A 198 -2.96 -7.67 -1.20
C ALA A 198 -2.01 -6.91 -2.14
N LEU A 199 -1.27 -7.61 -3.00
CA LEU A 199 -0.31 -6.98 -3.92
C LEU A 199 -0.98 -6.14 -5.02
N THR A 200 -2.22 -6.47 -5.40
CA THR A 200 -2.99 -5.75 -6.44
C THR A 200 -3.91 -4.66 -5.88
N SER A 201 -3.83 -4.38 -4.58
CA SER A 201 -4.65 -3.36 -3.92
C SER A 201 -3.83 -2.11 -3.59
N SER A 202 -4.31 -0.94 -4.02
CA SER A 202 -3.76 0.35 -3.57
C SER A 202 -4.23 0.73 -2.16
N SER A 203 -5.33 0.15 -1.68
CA SER A 203 -5.88 0.41 -0.35
C SER A 203 -4.99 -0.21 0.74
N PRO A 204 -4.39 0.59 1.64
CA PRO A 204 -3.63 0.04 2.77
C PRO A 204 -4.53 -0.73 3.75
N PHE A 205 -5.79 -0.34 3.88
CA PHE A 205 -6.75 -1.00 4.77
C PHE A 205 -7.04 -2.44 4.32
N TYR A 206 -7.35 -2.60 3.04
CA TYR A 206 -7.63 -3.92 2.49
C TYR A 206 -6.39 -4.82 2.55
N ARG A 207 -5.20 -4.25 2.28
CA ARG A 207 -3.92 -4.96 2.44
C ARG A 207 -3.67 -5.42 3.88
N LEU A 208 -4.00 -4.60 4.87
CA LEU A 208 -3.91 -4.99 6.28
C LEU A 208 -4.85 -6.16 6.60
N LEU A 209 -6.10 -6.11 6.12
CA LEU A 209 -7.06 -7.21 6.29
C LEU A 209 -6.57 -8.50 5.61
N CYS A 210 -6.03 -8.42 4.39
CA CYS A 210 -5.42 -9.55 3.71
C CYS A 210 -4.26 -10.15 4.52
N ALA A 211 -3.36 -9.31 5.05
CA ALA A 211 -2.26 -9.76 5.90
C ALA A 211 -2.75 -10.48 7.17
N ALA A 212 -3.78 -9.95 7.83
CA ALA A 212 -4.42 -10.58 8.98
C ALA A 212 -5.01 -11.95 8.62
N ARG A 213 -5.74 -12.05 7.51
CA ARG A 213 -6.32 -13.33 7.05
C ARG A 213 -5.27 -14.36 6.67
N MET A 214 -4.19 -13.93 6.01
CA MET A 214 -3.05 -14.79 5.70
C MET A 214 -2.43 -15.37 6.98
N TYR A 215 -2.16 -14.52 7.97
CA TYR A 215 -1.55 -14.95 9.22
C TYR A 215 -2.48 -15.81 10.08
N GLU A 216 -3.76 -15.46 10.21
CA GLU A 216 -4.77 -16.30 10.89
C GLU A 216 -4.82 -17.71 10.29
N GLY A 217 -4.79 -17.81 8.96
CA GLY A 217 -4.80 -19.09 8.29
C GLY A 217 -3.52 -19.92 8.48
N THR A 218 -2.42 -19.35 8.99
CA THR A 218 -1.23 -20.15 9.35
C THR A 218 -1.56 -21.19 10.42
N ASN A 219 -2.46 -20.89 11.35
CA ASN A 219 -2.90 -21.83 12.38
C ASN A 219 -3.65 -23.02 11.76
N THR A 220 -4.51 -22.75 10.78
CA THR A 220 -5.25 -23.78 10.04
C THR A 220 -4.31 -24.71 9.29
N ILE A 221 -3.36 -24.18 8.53
CA ILE A 221 -2.42 -25.01 7.77
C ILE A 221 -1.44 -25.75 8.70
N ARG A 222 -1.00 -25.14 9.81
CA ARG A 222 -0.18 -25.81 10.84
C ARG A 222 -0.88 -27.02 11.42
N LYS A 223 -2.17 -26.89 11.77
CA LYS A 223 -2.99 -28.00 12.26
C LYS A 223 -3.06 -29.12 11.23
N TRP A 224 -3.41 -28.79 9.99
CA TRP A 224 -3.48 -29.74 8.89
C TRP A 224 -2.14 -30.43 8.64
N MET A 225 -1.03 -29.69 8.60
CA MET A 225 0.31 -30.26 8.40
C MET A 225 0.71 -31.19 9.55
N LYS A 226 0.35 -30.86 10.80
CA LYS A 226 0.61 -31.71 11.96
C LYS A 226 -0.11 -33.06 11.83
N GLU A 227 -1.37 -33.05 11.42
CA GLU A 227 -2.14 -34.27 11.15
C GLU A 227 -1.45 -35.11 10.06
N ARG A 228 -0.99 -34.49 8.96
CA ARG A 228 -0.25 -35.18 7.89
C ARG A 228 1.10 -35.73 8.34
N CYS A 229 1.82 -35.04 9.23
CA CYS A 229 3.07 -35.56 9.80
C CYS A 229 2.80 -36.82 10.62
N VAL A 230 1.74 -36.84 11.43
CA VAL A 230 1.33 -38.01 12.23
C VAL A 230 0.96 -39.18 11.32
N GLU A 231 0.12 -38.96 10.30
CA GLU A 231 -0.28 -39.98 9.33
C GLU A 231 0.90 -40.64 8.62
N ARG A 232 2.00 -39.89 8.42
CA ARG A 232 3.18 -40.32 7.67
C ARG A 232 4.37 -40.69 8.57
N GLY A 233 4.21 -40.67 9.89
CA GLY A 233 5.29 -40.96 10.84
C GLY A 233 6.46 -39.96 10.81
N ILE A 234 6.23 -38.73 10.35
CA ILE A 234 7.26 -37.66 10.31
C ILE A 234 7.39 -37.06 11.71
N GLN A 235 8.59 -37.14 12.28
CA GLN A 235 8.92 -36.65 13.63
C GLN A 235 9.46 -35.20 13.63
N ASP A 236 9.73 -34.62 12.46
CA ASP A 236 10.23 -33.24 12.34
C ASP A 236 9.26 -32.23 12.96
N LYS A 237 9.81 -31.29 13.73
CA LYS A 237 9.03 -30.18 14.31
C LYS A 237 8.64 -29.18 13.23
N LEU A 238 7.38 -28.76 13.22
CA LEU A 238 6.92 -27.66 12.39
C LEU A 238 7.70 -26.36 12.72
N PRO A 239 8.00 -25.52 11.71
CA PRO A 239 8.69 -24.25 11.94
C PRO A 239 7.91 -23.39 12.93
N SER A 240 8.58 -22.64 13.80
CA SER A 240 7.91 -21.64 14.65
C SER A 240 7.53 -20.41 13.84
N ASP A 241 6.88 -19.42 14.48
CA ASP A 241 6.73 -18.12 13.86
C ASP A 241 8.10 -17.44 13.66
N PRO A 242 8.28 -16.68 12.57
CA PRO A 242 9.49 -15.92 12.34
C PRO A 242 9.74 -14.90 13.46
N PRO A 243 11.01 -14.70 13.85
CA PRO A 243 11.39 -13.62 14.75
C PRO A 243 11.18 -12.26 14.08
N VAL A 244 10.93 -11.24 14.90
CA VAL A 244 10.76 -9.85 14.48
C VAL A 244 11.81 -9.03 15.23
N THR A 245 12.57 -8.20 14.52
CA THR A 245 13.57 -7.31 15.13
C THR A 245 13.04 -5.88 15.24
N GLN A 246 13.45 -5.16 16.29
CA GLN A 246 13.02 -3.78 16.44
C GLN A 246 13.67 -2.86 15.40
N GLU A 247 14.88 -3.20 14.95
CA GLU A 247 15.60 -2.53 13.89
C GLU A 247 14.78 -2.57 12.59
N GLU A 248 14.28 -3.74 12.22
CA GLU A 248 13.47 -3.90 11.02
C GLU A 248 12.13 -3.15 11.14
N LEU A 249 11.48 -3.17 12.31
CA LEU A 249 10.27 -2.37 12.53
C LEU A 249 10.52 -0.85 12.50
N LYS A 250 11.69 -0.40 12.95
CA LYS A 250 12.10 1.02 12.79
C LYS A 250 12.31 1.36 11.32
N GLU A 251 12.90 0.45 10.53
CA GLU A 251 13.00 0.63 9.07
C GLU A 251 11.63 0.76 8.42
N PHE A 252 10.64 -0.04 8.85
CA PHE A 252 9.26 0.11 8.38
C PHE A 252 8.63 1.47 8.72
N GLY A 253 9.21 2.24 9.65
CA GLY A 253 8.73 3.56 10.06
C GLY A 253 7.89 3.57 11.33
N PHE A 254 7.93 2.50 12.14
CA PHE A 254 7.24 2.50 13.42
C PHE A 254 7.98 3.31 14.49
N ALA A 255 7.20 4.01 15.32
CA ALA A 255 7.72 4.68 16.50
C ALA A 255 8.18 3.66 17.57
N PRO A 256 9.27 3.94 18.32
CA PRO A 256 9.80 3.04 19.34
C PRO A 256 8.77 2.52 20.35
N GLU A 257 7.79 3.36 20.71
CA GLU A 257 6.74 3.06 21.67
C GLU A 257 5.76 1.99 21.15
N ILE A 258 5.53 1.96 19.83
CA ILE A 258 4.65 1.00 19.17
C ILE A 258 5.31 -0.38 19.11
N ILE A 259 6.64 -0.45 18.99
CA ILE A 259 7.36 -1.71 18.76
C ILE A 259 7.98 -2.30 20.02
N GLN A 260 7.88 -1.59 21.14
CA GLN A 260 8.39 -2.07 22.42
C GLN A 260 7.73 -3.40 22.81
N GLY A 261 8.56 -4.40 23.08
CA GLY A 261 8.13 -5.74 23.50
C GLY A 261 7.78 -6.70 22.37
N VAL A 262 7.81 -6.27 21.11
CA VAL A 262 7.58 -7.15 19.94
C VAL A 262 8.85 -7.97 19.67
N LYS A 263 8.73 -9.30 19.69
CA LYS A 263 9.85 -10.24 19.40
C LYS A 263 9.52 -11.28 18.34
N THR A 264 8.24 -11.57 18.14
CA THR A 264 7.76 -12.57 17.20
C THR A 264 6.68 -11.98 16.29
N THR A 265 6.41 -12.68 15.19
CA THR A 265 5.30 -12.32 14.28
C THR A 265 3.98 -12.23 15.05
N GLN A 266 3.72 -13.19 15.95
CA GLN A 266 2.53 -13.19 16.79
C GLN A 266 2.41 -11.93 17.65
N ASP A 267 3.51 -11.47 18.26
CA ASP A 267 3.51 -10.25 19.09
C ASP A 267 3.14 -9.03 18.25
N LEU A 268 3.65 -8.93 17.01
CA LEU A 268 3.34 -7.83 16.10
C LEU A 268 1.85 -7.81 15.73
N PHE A 269 1.29 -8.96 15.34
CA PHE A 269 -0.14 -9.07 15.02
C PHE A 269 -1.02 -8.78 16.23
N HIS A 270 -0.59 -9.19 17.42
CA HIS A 270 -1.30 -8.86 18.66
C HIS A 270 -1.24 -7.36 18.97
N LYS A 271 -0.07 -6.74 18.82
CA LYS A 271 0.14 -5.31 19.06
C LYS A 271 -0.68 -4.42 18.11
N LEU A 272 -0.90 -4.87 16.88
CA LEU A 272 -1.66 -4.14 15.85
C LEU A 272 -3.11 -4.64 15.70
N LYS A 273 -3.60 -5.45 16.65
CA LYS A 273 -4.95 -6.01 16.61
C LYS A 273 -6.03 -4.94 16.57
N ASP A 274 -5.88 -3.87 17.34
CA ASP A 274 -6.89 -2.80 17.40
C ASP A 274 -7.01 -2.07 16.06
N MET A 275 -5.91 -1.91 15.33
CA MET A 275 -5.93 -1.35 13.97
C MET A 275 -6.69 -2.26 12.98
N ARG A 276 -6.51 -3.58 13.10
CA ARG A 276 -7.28 -4.55 12.31
C ARG A 276 -8.77 -4.47 12.65
N ASP A 277 -9.11 -4.49 13.94
CA ASP A 277 -10.50 -4.52 14.41
C ASP A 277 -11.23 -3.23 14.01
N ALA A 278 -10.57 -2.09 14.13
CA ALA A 278 -11.10 -0.80 13.69
C ALA A 278 -11.47 -0.80 12.20
N ILE A 279 -10.58 -1.26 11.31
CA ILE A 279 -10.89 -1.34 9.88
C ILE A 279 -11.96 -2.39 9.59
N ALA A 280 -11.87 -3.58 10.22
CA ALA A 280 -12.79 -4.68 9.94
C ALA A 280 -14.25 -4.30 10.22
N HIS A 281 -14.47 -3.39 11.17
CA HIS A 281 -15.78 -2.84 11.49
C HIS A 281 -16.05 -1.46 10.87
N PHE A 282 -15.06 -0.86 10.19
CA PHE A 282 -15.07 0.55 9.78
C PHE A 282 -15.39 1.51 10.93
N LEU A 283 -14.95 1.18 12.15
CA LEU A 283 -15.19 1.96 13.36
C LEU A 283 -13.84 2.43 13.90
N ILE A 284 -13.56 3.73 13.80
CA ILE A 284 -12.36 4.33 14.40
C ILE A 284 -12.77 5.22 15.56
N GLU A 285 -12.22 4.92 16.74
CA GLU A 285 -12.33 5.78 17.94
C GLU A 285 -11.47 7.04 17.75
N ARG A 286 -12.09 8.21 17.91
CA ARG A 286 -11.37 9.48 17.95
C ARG A 286 -10.95 9.82 19.38
N GLU A 287 -9.98 10.73 19.51
CA GLU A 287 -9.54 11.27 20.82
C GLU A 287 -10.70 11.86 21.66
N THR A 288 -11.83 12.19 21.03
CA THR A 288 -13.06 12.66 21.69
C THR A 288 -13.96 11.55 22.23
N GLY A 289 -13.63 10.27 22.03
CA GLY A 289 -14.42 9.11 22.49
C GLY A 289 -15.59 8.73 21.58
N ASP A 290 -15.83 9.46 20.49
CA ASP A 290 -16.85 9.11 19.51
C ASP A 290 -16.32 8.08 18.51
N VAL A 291 -17.08 7.00 18.32
CA VAL A 291 -16.83 5.98 17.30
C VAL A 291 -17.45 6.46 15.98
N HIS A 292 -16.64 6.64 14.95
CA HIS A 292 -17.12 7.09 13.64
C HIS A 292 -16.69 6.15 12.52
N VAL A 293 -17.46 6.19 11.42
CA VAL A 293 -17.02 5.62 10.15
C VAL A 293 -15.80 6.39 9.67
N TYR A 294 -14.79 5.65 9.22
CA TYR A 294 -13.48 6.16 8.81
C TYR A 294 -13.54 7.38 7.88
N LEU A 295 -12.65 8.37 8.10
CA LEU A 295 -12.35 9.44 7.16
C LEU A 295 -10.91 9.26 6.66
N ALA A 296 -10.68 9.39 5.36
CA ALA A 296 -9.37 9.19 4.74
C ALA A 296 -8.35 10.31 5.06
N GLU A 297 -7.93 10.41 6.32
CA GLU A 297 -6.96 11.40 6.81
C GLU A 297 -5.51 10.97 6.54
N GLY A 298 -4.62 11.95 6.33
CA GLY A 298 -3.26 11.66 5.87
C GLY A 298 -2.41 10.87 6.87
N VAL A 299 -2.42 11.26 8.13
CA VAL A 299 -1.64 10.58 9.20
C VAL A 299 -2.12 9.14 9.39
N GLU A 300 -3.44 8.93 9.39
CA GLU A 300 -4.00 7.59 9.52
C GLU A 300 -3.63 6.73 8.31
N LEU A 301 -3.75 7.26 7.09
CA LEU A 301 -3.41 6.53 5.88
C LEU A 301 -1.95 6.08 5.85
N GLU A 302 -1.02 6.95 6.27
CA GLU A 302 0.40 6.59 6.41
C GLU A 302 0.60 5.49 7.46
N ARG A 303 -0.01 5.63 8.64
CA ARG A 303 0.07 4.62 9.71
C ARG A 303 -0.43 3.25 9.24
N TYR A 304 -1.56 3.24 8.54
CA TYR A 304 -2.13 2.01 7.98
C TYR A 304 -1.32 1.45 6.83
N ALA A 305 -0.72 2.28 5.97
CA ALA A 305 0.17 1.82 4.92
C ALA A 305 1.42 1.14 5.49
N THR A 306 2.06 1.75 6.48
CA THR A 306 3.20 1.15 7.21
C THR A 306 2.81 -0.16 7.87
N ALA A 307 1.70 -0.19 8.62
CA ALA A 307 1.23 -1.39 9.28
C ALA A 307 0.89 -2.52 8.30
N ALA A 308 0.20 -2.21 7.20
CA ALA A 308 -0.16 -3.18 6.19
C ALA A 308 1.07 -3.84 5.57
N VAL A 309 2.10 -3.06 5.21
CA VAL A 309 3.32 -3.58 4.59
C VAL A 309 4.10 -4.47 5.56
N ALA A 310 4.26 -4.06 6.82
CA ALA A 310 4.94 -4.87 7.82
C ALA A 310 4.20 -6.18 8.13
N LEU A 311 2.89 -6.12 8.35
CA LEU A 311 2.07 -7.31 8.61
C LEU A 311 2.06 -8.26 7.41
N LEU A 312 1.97 -7.73 6.19
CA LEU A 312 2.01 -8.54 4.97
C LEU A 312 3.36 -9.24 4.80
N HIS A 313 4.46 -8.54 5.07
CA HIS A 313 5.81 -9.09 5.05
C HIS A 313 5.94 -10.30 5.99
N TYR A 314 5.57 -10.14 7.26
CA TYR A 314 5.71 -11.23 8.23
C TYR A 314 4.68 -12.36 8.03
N ALA A 315 3.45 -12.05 7.57
CA ALA A 315 2.48 -13.08 7.19
C ALA A 315 3.00 -13.94 6.05
N HIS A 316 3.58 -13.31 5.02
CA HIS A 316 4.19 -14.01 3.90
C HIS A 316 5.37 -14.89 4.38
N ASN A 317 6.28 -14.36 5.20
CA ASN A 317 7.40 -15.13 5.74
C ASN A 317 6.97 -16.35 6.59
N ALA A 318 5.91 -16.19 7.40
CA ALA A 318 5.36 -17.29 8.20
C ALA A 318 4.78 -18.40 7.31
N LEU A 319 4.04 -18.03 6.27
CA LEU A 319 3.50 -18.98 5.28
C LEU A 319 4.59 -19.64 4.45
N GLU A 320 5.60 -18.89 3.99
CA GLU A 320 6.74 -19.43 3.23
C GLU A 320 7.54 -20.44 4.05
N SER A 321 7.73 -20.20 5.35
CA SER A 321 8.37 -21.15 6.25
C SER A 321 7.61 -22.48 6.31
N LEU A 322 6.27 -22.42 6.37
CA LEU A 322 5.40 -23.59 6.34
C LEU A 322 5.40 -24.28 4.98
N ARG A 323 5.38 -23.51 3.89
CA ARG A 323 5.45 -24.02 2.50
C ARG A 323 6.74 -24.80 2.27
N ARG A 324 7.88 -24.25 2.68
CA ARG A 324 9.18 -24.94 2.61
C ARG A 324 9.17 -26.25 3.38
N PHE A 325 8.60 -26.28 4.57
CA PHE A 325 8.44 -27.53 5.32
C PHE A 325 7.55 -28.52 4.56
N TYR A 326 6.40 -28.06 4.04
CA TYR A 326 5.49 -28.91 3.26
C TYR A 326 6.19 -29.53 2.06
N THR A 327 6.85 -28.75 1.22
CA THR A 327 7.52 -29.24 0.01
C THR A 327 8.66 -30.20 0.36
N ASN A 328 9.45 -29.90 1.39
CA ASN A 328 10.62 -30.72 1.73
C ASN A 328 10.27 -32.01 2.49
N LYS A 329 9.18 -32.03 3.27
CA LYS A 329 8.88 -33.13 4.20
C LYS A 329 7.57 -33.87 3.90
N LEU A 330 6.58 -33.20 3.31
CA LEU A 330 5.24 -33.75 3.07
C LEU A 330 4.93 -34.01 1.60
N GLU A 331 5.42 -33.22 0.66
CA GLU A 331 5.05 -33.35 -0.76
C GLU A 331 5.73 -34.55 -1.45
N SER A 332 6.92 -34.94 -0.99
CA SER A 332 7.92 -35.77 -1.66
C SER A 332 7.59 -37.26 -1.94
N HIS A 333 6.32 -37.68 -1.93
CA HIS A 333 5.95 -39.11 -2.00
C HIS A 333 4.95 -39.48 -3.09
N ARG A 334 4.64 -38.60 -4.05
CA ARG A 334 3.81 -38.93 -5.22
C ARG A 334 4.64 -38.91 -6.49
N GLY A 335 4.58 -39.97 -7.28
CA GLY A 335 5.10 -39.95 -8.64
C GLY A 335 4.38 -38.86 -9.45
N MET A 336 5.13 -37.98 -10.10
CA MET A 336 4.58 -36.93 -10.95
C MET A 336 4.87 -37.26 -12.42
N VAL A 337 3.85 -37.14 -13.27
CA VAL A 337 4.05 -37.11 -14.72
C VAL A 337 4.60 -35.73 -15.06
N LEU A 338 5.75 -35.68 -15.72
CA LEU A 338 6.33 -34.42 -16.19
C LEU A 338 5.52 -33.92 -17.41
N PRO A 339 4.81 -32.78 -17.32
CA PRO A 339 4.09 -32.24 -18.46
C PRO A 339 5.08 -31.76 -19.52
N MET A 340 4.93 -32.28 -20.73
CA MET A 340 5.71 -31.87 -21.90
C MET A 340 4.81 -31.07 -22.85
N VAL A 341 5.36 -30.06 -23.54
CA VAL A 341 4.58 -29.21 -24.48
C VAL A 341 3.88 -30.06 -25.54
N GLN A 342 4.53 -31.16 -25.96
CA GLN A 342 4.02 -32.14 -26.92
C GLN A 342 2.70 -32.79 -26.46
N ASN A 343 2.51 -32.91 -25.15
CA ASN A 343 1.36 -33.57 -24.53
C ASN A 343 0.35 -32.57 -23.93
N ARG A 344 0.42 -31.27 -24.30
CA ARG A 344 -0.47 -30.22 -23.76
C ARG A 344 -1.96 -30.59 -23.84
N HIS A 345 -2.37 -31.32 -24.87
CA HIS A 345 -3.75 -31.74 -25.09
C HIS A 345 -4.28 -32.69 -23.99
N GLU A 346 -3.40 -33.36 -23.26
CA GLU A 346 -3.76 -34.22 -22.12
C GLU A 346 -4.09 -33.40 -20.85
N PHE A 347 -3.62 -32.15 -20.77
CA PHE A 347 -3.71 -31.28 -19.58
C PHE A 347 -4.68 -30.10 -19.80
N ILE A 348 -5.84 -30.36 -20.40
CA ILE A 348 -6.90 -29.36 -20.59
C ILE A 348 -7.79 -29.26 -19.34
N VAL A 349 -8.23 -28.05 -19.00
CA VAL A 349 -9.26 -27.84 -17.97
C VAL A 349 -10.60 -28.22 -18.55
N ARG A 350 -11.25 -29.26 -18.01
CA ARG A 350 -12.55 -29.73 -18.50
C ARG A 350 -13.66 -29.23 -17.58
N ALA A 351 -14.81 -28.88 -18.16
CA ALA A 351 -15.99 -28.47 -17.40
C ALA A 351 -16.48 -29.59 -16.47
N SER A 352 -16.42 -30.85 -16.93
CA SER A 352 -16.67 -32.06 -16.14
C SER A 352 -15.83 -32.14 -14.86
N ASP A 353 -14.57 -31.70 -14.89
CA ASP A 353 -13.64 -31.81 -13.75
C ASP A 353 -13.98 -30.78 -12.65
N LEU A 354 -14.77 -29.76 -13.00
CA LEU A 354 -15.18 -28.68 -12.11
C LEU A 354 -16.68 -28.71 -11.78
N GLY A 355 -17.41 -29.72 -12.25
CA GLY A 355 -18.84 -29.90 -11.98
C GLY A 355 -19.75 -28.91 -12.73
N TYR A 356 -19.32 -28.41 -13.89
CA TYR A 356 -20.14 -27.55 -14.75
C TYR A 356 -20.92 -28.32 -15.84
N GLU A 357 -20.85 -29.66 -15.87
CA GLU A 357 -21.52 -30.56 -16.81
C GLU A 357 -22.25 -31.71 -16.11
#